data_AF-A0A126PEG2-F1
#
_entry.id   AF-A0A126PEG2-F1
#
_cell.length_a   1.000
_cell.length_b   1.000
_cell.length_c   1.000
_cell.angle_alpha   90.00
_cell.angle_beta   90.00
_cell.angle_gamma   90.00
#
_symmetry.space_group_name_H-M   'P 1'
#
loop_
_entity.id
_entity.type
_entity.pdbx_description
1 polymer ?
#
loop_
_entity_poly.entity_id
_entity_poly.type
_entity_poly.pdbx_seq_one_letter_code
_entity_poly.pdbx_strand_id
1 'polypeptide(L)'
;MATRTLYQKQADKRTKTALKLRARRDAKARKYATALVSALAGAADAKARPDRINLLYGVDISTETLLVHDLRTAGLAGTLTGTMAASTPGEEVQFLNPTADGNGGALLALEALFGELAAAIPTTGGGTASGSTGPGTTAPVAHDVTLNGPDASDR
;
A
#
# COMPACT_ATOMS: atom_id res chain seq x y z
N MET A 1 19.32 34.70 -17.58
CA MET A 1 18.85 33.71 -16.59
C MET A 1 19.70 32.46 -16.74
N ALA A 2 20.26 31.91 -15.67
CA ALA A 2 21.07 30.69 -15.73
C ALA A 2 20.20 29.51 -16.19
N THR A 3 20.63 28.81 -17.25
CA THR A 3 19.94 27.64 -17.79
C THR A 3 20.05 26.48 -16.80
N ARG A 4 18.92 25.96 -16.30
CA ARG A 4 18.91 24.79 -15.41
C ARG A 4 19.54 23.57 -16.08
N THR A 5 20.40 22.86 -15.35
CA THR A 5 21.02 21.62 -15.82
C THR A 5 19.98 20.51 -15.99
N LEU A 6 20.31 19.46 -16.75
CA LEU A 6 19.41 18.30 -16.90
C LEU A 6 19.18 17.61 -15.55
N TYR A 7 20.21 17.52 -14.72
CA TYR A 7 20.11 17.06 -13.34
C TYR A 7 19.09 17.87 -12.51
N GLN A 8 19.17 19.20 -12.53
CA GLN A 8 18.23 20.06 -11.80
C GLN A 8 16.79 19.84 -12.27
N LYS A 9 16.57 19.71 -13.58
CA LYS A 9 15.24 19.41 -14.14
C LYS A 9 14.72 18.04 -13.69
N GLN A 10 15.58 17.02 -13.62
CA GLN A 10 15.22 15.69 -13.14
C GLN A 10 14.90 15.72 -11.64
N ALA A 11 15.72 16.38 -10.82
CA ALA A 11 15.49 16.55 -9.40
C ALA A 11 14.16 17.27 -9.11
N ASP A 12 13.88 18.37 -9.83
CA ASP A 12 12.61 19.11 -9.75
C ASP A 12 11.42 18.19 -10.06
N LYS A 13 11.50 17.41 -11.15
CA LYS A 13 10.44 16.50 -11.59
C LYS A 13 10.18 15.41 -10.55
N ARG A 14 11.24 14.78 -10.05
CA ARG A 14 11.17 13.71 -9.05
C ARG A 14 10.56 14.22 -7.75
N THR A 15 11.03 15.36 -7.27
CA THR A 15 10.52 16.04 -6.08
C THR A 15 9.04 16.39 -6.20
N LYS A 16 8.64 17.03 -7.30
CA LYS A 16 7.23 17.36 -7.56
C LYS A 16 6.35 16.11 -7.59
N THR A 17 6.83 15.02 -8.18
CA THR A 17 6.08 13.76 -8.27
C THR A 17 5.91 13.12 -6.90
N ALA A 18 6.97 13.07 -6.09
CA ALA A 18 6.94 12.55 -4.73
C ALA A 18 5.97 13.34 -3.84
N LEU A 19 6.06 14.67 -3.85
CA LEU A 19 5.16 15.54 -3.07
C LEU A 19 3.70 15.37 -3.48
N LYS A 20 3.43 15.28 -4.79
CA LYS A 20 2.08 15.05 -5.28
C LYS A 20 1.53 13.69 -4.86
N LEU A 21 2.35 12.64 -4.93
CA LEU A 21 1.94 11.30 -4.50
C LEU A 21 1.60 11.29 -3.01
N ARG A 22 2.48 11.87 -2.21
CA ARG A 22 2.30 12.02 -0.77
C ARG A 22 1.01 12.77 -0.43
N ALA A 23 0.81 13.99 -0.96
CA ALA A 23 -0.38 14.78 -0.71
C ALA A 23 -1.68 14.04 -1.06
N ARG A 24 -1.67 13.24 -2.13
CA ARG A 24 -2.81 12.39 -2.52
C ARG A 24 -3.09 11.28 -1.49
N ARG A 25 -2.04 10.68 -0.91
CA ARG A 25 -2.19 9.64 0.12
C ARG A 25 -2.66 10.24 1.44
N ASP A 26 -2.13 11.40 1.82
CA ASP A 26 -2.54 12.14 3.02
C ASP A 26 -4.03 12.53 2.93
N ALA A 27 -4.47 13.02 1.77
CA ALA A 27 -5.88 13.33 1.53
C ALA A 27 -6.79 12.09 1.66
N LYS A 28 -6.33 10.92 1.18
CA LYS A 28 -7.07 9.66 1.34
C LYS A 28 -7.13 9.23 2.80
N ALA A 29 -6.02 9.33 3.53
CA ALA A 29 -5.97 8.99 4.96
C ALA A 29 -6.99 9.82 5.75
N ARG A 30 -7.03 11.14 5.52
CA ARG A 30 -8.05 12.03 6.11
C ARG A 30 -9.47 11.60 5.78
N LYS A 31 -9.75 11.33 4.49
CA LYS A 31 -11.08 10.88 4.06
C LYS A 31 -11.52 9.61 4.80
N TYR A 32 -10.63 8.62 4.92
CA TYR A 32 -10.96 7.36 5.60
C TYR A 32 -11.08 7.54 7.12
N ALA A 33 -10.24 8.37 7.74
CA ALA A 33 -10.37 8.70 9.15
C ALA A 33 -11.74 9.35 9.45
N THR A 34 -12.17 10.33 8.65
CA THR A 34 -13.51 10.93 8.79
C THR A 34 -14.63 9.91 8.60
N ALA A 35 -14.52 9.04 7.60
CA ALA A 35 -15.50 7.99 7.36
C ALA A 35 -15.60 7.00 8.54
N LEU A 36 -14.46 6.62 9.13
CA LEU A 36 -14.41 5.73 10.27
C LEU A 36 -15.01 6.37 11.52
N VAL A 37 -14.68 7.64 11.80
CA VAL A 37 -15.28 8.40 12.92
C VAL A 37 -16.80 8.45 12.78
N SER A 38 -17.30 8.76 11.58
CA SER A 38 -18.74 8.79 11.29
C SER A 38 -19.40 7.41 11.46
N ALA A 39 -18.76 6.34 10.98
CA ALA A 39 -19.26 4.98 11.14
C ALA A 39 -19.33 4.55 12.62
N LEU A 40 -18.34 4.93 13.43
CA LEU A 40 -18.34 4.64 14.87
C LEU A 40 -19.46 5.40 15.61
N ALA A 41 -19.75 6.64 15.23
CA ALA A 41 -20.88 7.39 15.75
C ALA A 41 -22.22 6.72 15.38
N GLY A 42 -22.40 6.35 14.10
CA GLY A 42 -23.60 5.64 13.66
C GLY A 42 -23.78 4.27 14.32
N ALA A 43 -22.68 3.58 14.65
CA ALA A 43 -22.73 2.31 15.40
C ALA A 43 -23.19 2.51 16.86
N ALA A 44 -22.83 3.63 17.50
CA ALA A 44 -23.33 3.98 18.82
C ALA A 44 -24.85 4.23 18.80
N ASP A 45 -25.36 4.92 17.78
CA ASP A 45 -26.81 5.11 17.59
C ASP A 45 -27.53 3.79 17.29
N ALA A 46 -26.90 2.93 16.49
CA ALA A 46 -27.44 1.62 16.17
C ALA A 46 -27.55 0.73 17.42
N LYS A 47 -26.58 0.80 18.35
CA LYS A 47 -26.57 0.08 19.63
C LYS A 47 -27.79 0.41 20.50
N ALA A 48 -28.29 1.64 20.45
CA ALA A 48 -29.43 2.06 21.27
C ALA A 48 -30.72 1.28 20.98
N ARG A 49 -30.88 0.74 19.76
CA ARG A 49 -32.05 -0.05 19.35
C ARG A 49 -32.10 -1.45 20.00
N PRO A 50 -31.09 -2.33 19.85
CA PRO A 50 -31.06 -3.59 20.58
C PRO A 50 -31.00 -3.38 22.08
N ASP A 51 -30.32 -2.35 22.60
CA ASP A 51 -30.37 -2.00 24.03
C ASP A 51 -31.81 -1.80 24.52
N ARG A 52 -32.62 -1.06 23.74
CA ARG A 52 -34.02 -0.82 24.08
C ARG A 52 -34.87 -2.09 24.00
N ILE A 53 -34.61 -2.96 23.02
CA ILE A 53 -35.29 -4.25 22.88
C ILE A 53 -34.97 -5.14 24.08
N ASN A 54 -33.69 -5.21 24.47
CA ASN A 54 -33.24 -5.97 25.63
C ASN A 54 -33.95 -5.51 26.91
N LEU A 55 -34.04 -4.20 27.11
CA LEU A 55 -34.74 -3.61 28.26
C LEU A 55 -36.26 -3.87 28.25
N LEU A 56 -36.91 -3.78 27.09
CA LEU A 56 -38.36 -3.92 26.97
C LEU A 56 -38.84 -5.37 27.11
N TYR A 57 -38.06 -6.31 26.57
CA TYR A 57 -38.49 -7.70 26.44
C TYR A 57 -37.67 -8.68 27.30
N GLY A 58 -36.69 -8.19 28.08
CA GLY A 58 -35.84 -9.03 28.93
C GLY A 58 -34.95 -9.99 28.14
N VAL A 59 -34.66 -9.66 26.88
CA VAL A 59 -33.79 -10.46 26.00
C VAL A 59 -32.35 -9.92 26.05
N ASP A 60 -31.38 -10.75 25.66
CA ASP A 60 -29.98 -10.36 25.59
C ASP A 60 -29.45 -10.48 24.16
N ILE A 61 -29.83 -9.51 23.33
CA ILE A 61 -29.34 -9.39 21.96
C ILE A 61 -28.00 -8.65 22.00
N SER A 62 -27.00 -9.18 21.28
CA SER A 62 -25.72 -8.49 21.14
C SER A 62 -25.92 -7.09 20.57
N THR A 63 -25.39 -6.10 21.27
CA THR A 63 -25.61 -4.68 20.99
C THR A 63 -24.54 -4.14 20.04
N GLU A 64 -23.44 -4.89 19.87
CA GLU A 64 -22.30 -4.51 19.05
C GLU A 64 -21.49 -5.70 18.55
N THR A 65 -20.67 -5.46 17.53
CA THR A 65 -19.67 -6.42 17.07
C THR A 65 -18.34 -6.20 17.82
N LEU A 66 -17.53 -7.25 17.92
CA LEU A 66 -16.22 -7.20 18.59
C LEU A 66 -15.32 -6.09 18.04
N LEU A 67 -15.29 -5.90 16.71
CA LEU A 67 -14.53 -4.81 16.09
C LEU A 67 -14.98 -3.43 16.58
N VAL A 68 -16.28 -3.16 16.61
CA VAL A 68 -16.78 -1.84 17.04
C VAL A 68 -16.54 -1.63 18.53
N HIS A 69 -16.69 -2.68 19.33
CA HIS A 69 -16.38 -2.68 20.76
C HIS A 69 -14.91 -2.29 20.99
N ASP A 70 -13.97 -2.99 20.36
CA ASP A 70 -12.53 -2.78 20.52
C ASP A 70 -12.10 -1.38 20.06
N LEU A 71 -12.62 -0.91 18.92
CA LEU A 71 -12.30 0.43 18.42
C LEU A 71 -12.84 1.54 19.32
N ARG A 72 -14.01 1.32 19.96
CA ARG A 72 -14.60 2.29 20.89
C ARG A 72 -13.87 2.31 22.22
N THR A 73 -13.59 1.14 22.79
CA THR A 73 -12.86 1.01 24.06
C THR A 73 -11.44 1.55 23.96
N ALA A 74 -10.80 1.40 22.79
CA ALA A 74 -9.51 2.04 22.49
C ALA A 74 -9.59 3.57 22.30
N GLY A 75 -10.78 4.18 22.34
CA GLY A 75 -10.97 5.62 22.16
C GLY A 75 -10.62 6.14 20.77
N LEU A 76 -10.61 5.28 19.74
CA LEU A 76 -10.03 5.59 18.43
C LEU A 76 -10.67 6.81 17.77
N ALA A 77 -11.97 7.00 17.89
CA ALA A 77 -12.67 8.14 17.30
C ALA A 77 -12.15 9.48 17.86
N GLY A 78 -11.89 9.55 19.16
CA GLY A 78 -11.31 10.72 19.81
C GLY A 78 -9.88 10.97 19.35
N THR A 79 -9.07 9.91 19.31
CA THR A 79 -7.67 9.99 18.85
C THR A 79 -7.57 10.45 17.39
N LEU A 80 -8.40 9.91 16.49
CA LEU A 80 -8.45 10.34 15.08
C LEU A 80 -8.92 11.78 14.95
N THR A 81 -9.96 12.18 15.69
CA THR A 81 -10.47 13.55 15.63
C THR A 81 -9.44 14.55 16.15
N GLY A 82 -8.77 14.24 17.27
CA GLY A 82 -7.71 15.08 17.84
C GLY A 82 -6.50 15.21 16.91
N THR A 83 -6.02 14.09 16.34
CA THR A 83 -4.88 14.11 15.40
C THR A 83 -5.22 14.85 14.10
N MET A 84 -6.44 14.70 13.57
CA MET A 84 -6.88 15.47 12.41
C MET A 84 -7.03 16.96 12.70
N ALA A 85 -7.46 17.34 13.91
CA ALA A 85 -7.57 18.73 14.33
C ALA A 85 -6.20 19.38 14.57
N ALA A 86 -5.23 18.60 15.07
CA ALA A 86 -3.86 19.05 15.29
C ALA A 86 -3.05 19.20 14.00
N SER A 87 -3.46 18.55 12.90
CA SER A 87 -2.76 18.60 11.62
C SER A 87 -3.50 19.48 10.61
N THR A 88 -2.89 20.58 10.18
CA THR A 88 -3.46 21.41 9.11
C THR A 88 -3.23 20.78 7.73
N PRO A 89 -4.24 20.77 6.82
CA PRO A 89 -4.03 20.29 5.46
C PRO A 89 -2.93 21.10 4.77
N GLY A 90 -1.82 20.45 4.42
CA GLY A 90 -0.71 21.08 3.70
C GLY A 90 0.37 21.73 4.58
N GLU A 91 0.40 21.46 5.89
CA GLU A 91 1.41 21.99 6.83
C GLU A 91 2.85 21.66 6.43
N GLU A 92 3.05 20.58 5.69
CA GLU A 92 4.37 20.20 5.16
C GLU A 92 4.63 20.87 3.80
N VAL A 93 4.58 22.20 3.83
CA VAL A 93 5.14 23.04 2.76
C VAL A 93 6.64 22.83 2.78
N GLN A 94 7.20 22.50 1.62
CA GLN A 94 8.62 22.33 1.42
C GLN A 94 9.36 23.64 1.75
N PHE A 95 9.84 23.81 2.98
CA PHE A 95 10.63 24.97 3.42
C PHE A 95 12.04 25.01 2.83
N LEU A 96 12.45 23.96 2.10
CA LEU A 96 13.76 23.88 1.49
C LEU A 96 13.62 23.71 -0.02
N ASN A 97 13.99 24.76 -0.75
CA ASN A 97 14.24 24.71 -2.18
C ASN A 97 15.76 24.67 -2.43
N PRO A 98 16.47 23.57 -2.09
CA PRO A 98 17.88 23.46 -2.42
C PRO A 98 18.00 23.38 -3.94
N THR A 99 18.80 24.26 -4.53
CA THR A 99 19.24 24.07 -5.90
C THR A 99 20.13 22.84 -5.90
N ALA A 100 19.66 21.72 -6.46
CA ALA A 100 20.46 20.52 -6.55
C ALA A 100 21.65 20.78 -7.50
N ASP A 101 22.88 20.77 -6.99
CA ASP A 101 24.12 20.97 -7.75
C ASP A 101 25.02 19.72 -7.81
N GLY A 102 24.51 18.60 -7.32
CA GLY A 102 25.18 17.29 -7.37
C GLY A 102 25.38 16.74 -8.78
N ASN A 103 26.25 15.74 -8.88
CA ASN A 103 26.50 14.93 -10.09
C ASN A 103 26.97 15.70 -11.34
N GLY A 104 27.60 16.86 -11.19
CA GLY A 104 28.16 17.64 -12.30
C GLY A 104 27.12 18.07 -13.36
N GLY A 105 25.82 18.11 -13.00
CA GLY A 105 24.74 18.43 -13.92
C GLY A 105 24.22 17.26 -14.78
N ALA A 106 24.81 16.05 -14.64
CA ALA A 106 24.40 14.86 -15.37
C ALA A 106 23.16 14.17 -14.77
N LEU A 107 22.33 13.56 -15.62
CA LEU A 107 21.14 12.81 -15.19
C LEU A 107 21.53 11.57 -14.37
N LEU A 108 20.71 11.26 -13.37
CA LEU A 108 20.74 9.98 -12.67
C LEU A 108 19.98 8.91 -13.45
N ALA A 109 20.30 7.64 -13.18
CA ALA A 109 19.60 6.49 -13.74
C ALA A 109 18.09 6.57 -13.44
N LEU A 110 17.26 6.07 -14.37
CA LEU A 110 15.81 6.06 -14.22
C LEU A 110 15.39 5.21 -13.02
N GLU A 111 14.38 5.68 -12.29
CA GLU A 111 13.90 5.02 -11.08
C GLU A 111 12.38 4.84 -11.09
N ALA A 112 11.95 3.58 -10.92
CA ALA A 112 10.54 3.21 -10.93
C ALA A 112 9.72 3.92 -9.84
N LEU A 113 10.34 4.28 -8.71
CA LEU A 113 9.69 5.01 -7.61
C LEU A 113 9.12 6.36 -8.06
N PHE A 114 9.74 7.00 -9.05
CA PHE A 114 9.29 8.24 -9.65
C PHE A 114 8.41 8.04 -10.90
N GLY A 115 8.00 6.79 -11.16
CA GLY A 115 7.23 6.43 -12.36
C GLY A 115 8.05 6.46 -13.65
N GLU A 116 9.38 6.37 -13.54
CA GLU A 116 10.28 6.33 -14.68
C GLU A 116 10.54 4.86 -15.06
N LEU A 117 9.92 4.38 -16.15
CA LEU A 117 10.23 3.06 -16.71
C LEU A 117 11.35 3.18 -17.74
N ALA A 118 12.36 2.31 -17.66
CA ALA A 118 13.23 2.05 -18.81
C ALA A 118 12.37 1.40 -19.90
N ALA A 119 12.41 1.93 -21.13
CA ALA A 119 11.82 1.24 -22.26
C ALA A 119 12.49 -0.13 -22.36
N ALA A 120 11.72 -1.21 -22.23
CA ALA A 120 12.20 -2.54 -22.58
C ALA A 120 12.62 -2.47 -24.05
N ILE A 121 13.89 -2.75 -24.34
CA ILE A 121 14.37 -2.90 -25.71
C ILE A 121 13.53 -4.03 -26.31
N PRO A 122 12.75 -3.81 -27.38
CA PRO A 122 12.04 -4.90 -28.03
C PRO A 122 13.10 -5.82 -28.61
N THR A 123 13.20 -7.05 -28.09
CA THR A 123 13.96 -8.11 -28.74
C THR A 123 13.19 -8.50 -30.01
N THR A 124 13.50 -7.83 -31.12
CA THR A 124 13.01 -8.21 -32.44
C THR A 124 13.57 -9.59 -32.77
N GLY A 125 12.69 -10.58 -32.89
CA GLY A 125 13.07 -11.93 -33.29
C GLY A 125 13.65 -11.97 -34.69
N GLY A 126 14.75 -12.72 -34.85
CA GLY A 126 15.26 -13.18 -36.13
C GLY A 126 15.55 -14.67 -36.03
N GLY A 127 14.68 -15.50 -36.59
CA GLY A 127 14.89 -16.94 -36.71
C GLY A 127 15.28 -17.33 -38.13
N THR A 128 16.19 -18.30 -38.27
CA THR A 128 16.02 -19.46 -39.18
C THR A 128 17.06 -20.53 -38.86
N ALA A 129 16.62 -21.79 -38.93
CA ALA A 129 17.31 -23.01 -38.53
C ALA A 129 18.16 -23.62 -39.66
N SER A 130 19.16 -24.45 -39.29
CA SER A 130 19.64 -25.70 -39.94
C SER A 130 21.08 -25.95 -39.44
N GLY A 131 21.52 -27.08 -38.89
CA GLY A 131 20.99 -28.42 -38.64
C GLY A 131 22.21 -29.36 -38.42
N SER A 132 22.15 -30.29 -37.45
CA SER A 132 23.02 -31.48 -37.22
C SER A 132 23.35 -31.65 -35.72
N THR A 133 23.27 -32.78 -35.00
CA THR A 133 22.71 -34.14 -35.11
C THR A 133 22.91 -34.76 -33.70
N GLY A 134 21.93 -35.46 -33.11
CA GLY A 134 22.20 -36.48 -32.04
C GLY A 134 21.40 -36.37 -30.72
N PRO A 135 20.84 -37.47 -30.16
CA PRO A 135 19.59 -37.44 -29.38
C PRO A 135 19.76 -37.63 -27.85
N GLY A 136 18.77 -37.17 -27.08
CA GLY A 136 18.68 -37.42 -25.64
C GLY A 136 17.46 -36.78 -25.00
N THR A 137 16.27 -37.31 -25.30
CA THR A 137 15.02 -36.98 -24.61
C THR A 137 15.13 -37.38 -23.13
N THR A 138 14.90 -36.45 -22.21
CA THR A 138 14.17 -36.73 -20.94
C THR A 138 13.67 -35.43 -20.30
N ALA A 139 12.39 -35.46 -19.95
CA ALA A 139 11.58 -34.38 -19.39
C ALA A 139 11.98 -34.00 -17.94
N PRO A 140 11.57 -32.83 -17.42
CA PRO A 140 11.83 -32.44 -16.04
C PRO A 140 11.07 -33.34 -15.05
N VAL A 141 11.80 -33.95 -14.11
CA VAL A 141 11.23 -34.75 -13.02
C VAL A 141 10.61 -33.81 -11.98
N ALA A 142 9.32 -33.99 -11.75
CA ALA A 142 8.60 -33.44 -10.61
C ALA A 142 9.06 -34.16 -9.33
N HIS A 143 9.51 -33.41 -8.32
CA HIS A 143 9.68 -33.94 -6.98
C HIS A 143 8.32 -33.93 -6.27
N ASP A 144 7.58 -35.02 -6.41
CA ASP A 144 6.49 -35.39 -5.52
C ASP A 144 7.11 -36.04 -4.27
N VAL A 145 6.99 -35.40 -3.12
CA VAL A 145 7.40 -35.95 -1.82
C VAL A 145 6.18 -36.61 -1.20
N THR A 146 5.96 -37.87 -1.55
CA THR A 146 5.04 -38.78 -0.86
C THR A 146 5.85 -39.60 0.14
N LEU A 147 5.83 -39.21 1.42
CA LEU A 147 6.28 -40.06 2.52
C LEU A 147 5.13 -40.97 2.93
N ASN A 148 5.03 -42.15 2.31
CA ASN A 148 4.30 -43.27 2.88
C ASN A 148 5.10 -43.85 4.05
N GLY A 149 4.42 -44.03 5.18
CA GLY A 149 4.98 -44.54 6.42
C GLY A 149 5.35 -46.03 6.37
N PRO A 150 6.13 -46.51 7.34
CA PRO A 150 6.28 -47.93 7.60
C PRO A 150 5.21 -48.42 8.60
N ASP A 151 4.47 -49.41 8.12
CA ASP A 151 3.95 -50.63 8.75
C ASP A 151 3.87 -50.73 10.28
N ALA A 152 2.73 -51.25 10.72
CA ALA A 152 2.44 -51.68 12.08
C ALA A 152 3.24 -52.95 12.45
N SER A 153 3.64 -53.09 13.71
CA SER A 153 3.64 -54.33 14.52
C SER A 153 4.28 -54.12 15.90
N ASP A 154 3.60 -54.61 16.95
CA ASP A 154 4.11 -55.05 18.26
C ASP A 154 4.77 -54.05 19.24
N ARG A 155 3.96 -53.46 20.14
CA ARG A 155 3.89 -53.77 21.60
C ARG A 155 3.16 -52.69 22.39
#